data_AF-A0A416HP11-F1
#
_entry.id   AF-A0A416HP11-F1
#
_cell.length_a   1.000
_cell.length_b   1.000
_cell.length_c   1.000
_cell.angle_alpha   90.00
_cell.angle_beta   90.00
_cell.angle_gamma   90.00
#
_symmetry.space_group_name_H-M   'P 1'
#
loop_
_entity.id
_entity.type
_entity.pdbx_description
1 polymer ?
#
loop_
_entity_poly.entity_id
_entity_poly.type
_entity_poly.pdbx_seq_one_letter_code
_entity_poly.pdbx_strand_id
1 'polypeptide(L)'
;MNKIQLHISLSKEELKTALSRYHYEDADFLLFSQVYEKIMEQAAPAGMYAFAAGGMRCQDAVKKGSVTAEEGEERSLPVIVSLGSWPDRLQEEYALRGMLTESFMAECICSELLLKAYEDMNGKIREKYGWRVKKMLFPGGELPLEAMEEIFGSIGQEEVRYNRYYVLTPKKSVAYQAVLTRKEGEACAGICVSCPRTDCPNRRAEEEKYRRREALWPDISGMALPYGYQRIFHRNAAAQEERREKNE
;
A
#
# COMPACT_ATOMS: atom_id res chain seq x y z
N MET A 1 -13.05 16.46 12.37
CA MET A 1 -11.94 15.53 12.01
C MET A 1 -12.00 14.31 12.92
N ASN A 2 -12.04 13.09 12.37
CA ASN A 2 -11.85 11.87 13.16
C ASN A 2 -10.50 11.24 12.76
N LYS A 3 -9.56 11.18 13.72
CA LYS A 3 -8.31 10.43 13.58
C LYS A 3 -8.48 9.09 14.28
N ILE A 4 -8.09 8.01 13.63
CA ILE A 4 -8.00 6.69 14.25
C ILE A 4 -6.58 6.16 14.06
N GLN A 5 -5.99 5.71 15.15
CA GLN A 5 -4.72 5.00 15.12
C GLN A 5 -4.94 3.61 14.53
N LEU A 6 -4.08 3.20 13.60
CA LEU A 6 -4.18 1.89 12.94
C LEU A 6 -3.32 0.85 13.65
N HIS A 7 -3.83 -0.36 13.71
CA HIS A 7 -3.10 -1.50 14.28
C HIS A 7 -2.75 -2.44 13.15
N ILE A 8 -1.58 -2.23 12.56
CA ILE A 8 -1.07 -3.01 11.44
C ILE A 8 0.18 -3.77 11.86
N SER A 9 0.27 -5.00 11.40
CA SER A 9 1.43 -5.87 11.54
C SER A 9 1.40 -6.90 10.44
N LEU A 10 2.56 -7.37 10.01
CA LEU A 10 2.69 -8.48 9.09
C LEU A 10 3.09 -9.73 9.86
N SER A 11 2.40 -10.84 9.60
CA SER A 11 2.80 -12.14 10.14
C SER A 11 4.07 -12.65 9.45
N LYS A 12 4.72 -13.66 10.03
CA LYS A 12 5.90 -14.29 9.42
C LYS A 12 5.59 -14.88 8.03
N GLU A 13 4.38 -15.41 7.84
CA GLU A 13 3.93 -15.97 6.56
C GLU A 13 3.67 -14.87 5.53
N GLU A 14 3.13 -13.73 5.96
CA GLU A 14 2.91 -12.57 5.11
C GLU A 14 4.23 -11.93 4.68
N LEU A 15 5.21 -11.86 5.59
CA LEU A 15 6.57 -11.43 5.25
C LEU A 15 7.23 -12.35 4.23
N LYS A 16 7.09 -13.68 4.36
CA LYS A 16 7.58 -14.63 3.36
C LYS A 16 6.86 -14.49 2.02
N THR A 17 5.56 -14.24 2.04
CA THR A 17 4.77 -14.01 0.83
C THR A 17 5.17 -12.70 0.15
N ALA A 18 5.48 -11.66 0.91
CA ALA A 18 6.00 -10.40 0.39
C ALA A 18 7.39 -10.61 -0.22
N LEU A 19 8.28 -11.29 0.50
CA LEU A 19 9.64 -11.63 0.06
C LEU A 19 9.64 -12.28 -1.33
N SER A 20 8.84 -13.35 -1.51
CA SER A 20 8.73 -14.05 -2.79
C SER A 20 8.10 -13.18 -3.89
N ARG A 21 7.12 -12.34 -3.54
CA ARG A 21 6.46 -11.43 -4.48
C ARG A 21 7.39 -10.37 -5.04
N TYR A 22 8.36 -9.93 -4.25
CA TYR A 22 9.36 -8.93 -4.66
C TYR A 22 10.65 -9.56 -5.20
N HIS A 23 10.63 -10.87 -5.50
CA HIS A 23 11.74 -11.61 -6.12
C HIS A 23 13.03 -11.63 -5.30
N TYR A 24 12.91 -11.55 -3.96
CA TYR A 24 14.03 -11.81 -3.06
C TYR A 24 14.19 -13.31 -2.83
N GLU A 25 15.42 -13.73 -2.50
CA GLU A 25 15.72 -15.12 -2.19
C GLU A 25 15.40 -15.44 -0.73
N ASP A 26 15.16 -16.72 -0.40
CA ASP A 26 14.95 -17.14 0.99
C ASP A 26 16.14 -16.78 1.91
N ALA A 27 17.35 -16.66 1.34
CA ALA A 27 18.54 -16.20 2.04
C ALA A 27 18.42 -14.75 2.55
N ASP A 28 17.64 -13.90 1.86
CA ASP A 28 17.42 -12.50 2.23
C ASP A 28 16.38 -12.34 3.35
N PHE A 29 15.69 -13.41 3.75
CA PHE A 29 14.60 -13.35 4.72
C PHE A 29 15.02 -12.77 6.07
N LEU A 30 16.25 -13.04 6.51
CA LEU A 30 16.79 -12.49 7.76
C LEU A 30 16.91 -10.96 7.66
N LEU A 31 17.49 -10.45 6.57
CA LEU A 31 17.66 -9.02 6.34
C LEU A 31 16.30 -8.32 6.16
N PHE A 32 15.40 -8.95 5.41
CA PHE A 32 14.03 -8.46 5.22
C PHE A 32 13.27 -8.33 6.54
N SER A 33 13.43 -9.32 7.43
CA SER A 33 12.82 -9.29 8.78
C SER A 33 13.42 -8.19 9.65
N GLN A 34 14.74 -7.97 9.61
CA GLN A 34 15.40 -6.88 10.34
C GLN A 34 14.95 -5.50 9.87
N VAL A 35 14.78 -5.31 8.55
CA VAL A 35 14.25 -4.07 8.00
C VAL A 35 12.80 -3.86 8.44
N TYR A 36 11.99 -4.92 8.47
CA TYR A 36 10.62 -4.86 8.99
C TYR A 36 10.57 -4.44 10.46
N GLU A 37 11.38 -5.05 11.32
CA GLU A 37 11.46 -4.68 12.74
C GLU A 37 11.81 -3.20 12.92
N LYS A 38 12.82 -2.71 12.20
CA LYS A 38 13.20 -1.28 12.22
C LYS A 38 12.10 -0.34 11.74
N ILE A 39 11.29 -0.75 10.77
CA ILE A 39 10.13 0.04 10.35
C ILE A 39 9.12 0.09 11.50
N MET A 40 8.83 -1.06 12.12
CA MET A 40 7.82 -1.19 13.17
C MET A 40 8.21 -0.50 14.48
N GLU A 41 9.50 -0.28 14.77
CA GLU A 41 9.97 0.43 15.97
C GLU A 41 9.38 1.85 16.11
N GLN A 42 9.21 2.57 15.00
CA GLN A 42 8.71 3.95 15.01
C GLN A 42 7.60 4.20 13.98
N ALA A 43 7.05 3.15 13.37
CA ALA A 43 5.87 3.28 12.54
C ALA A 43 4.72 3.82 13.39
N ALA A 44 4.14 4.93 12.95
CA ALA A 44 2.98 5.56 13.57
C ALA A 44 1.81 5.60 12.57
N PRO A 45 1.26 4.44 12.19
CA PRO A 45 0.22 4.37 11.17
C PRO A 45 -1.08 4.99 11.67
N ALA A 46 -1.62 5.92 10.89
CA ALA A 46 -2.81 6.66 11.23
C ALA A 46 -3.74 6.78 10.02
N GLY A 47 -5.03 6.59 10.28
CA GLY A 47 -6.11 6.85 9.35
C GLY A 47 -6.89 8.08 9.79
N MET A 48 -7.11 9.00 8.85
CA MET A 48 -7.90 10.21 9.04
C MET A 48 -9.07 10.18 8.07
N TYR A 49 -10.26 10.50 8.57
CA TYR A 49 -11.44 10.63 7.72
C TYR A 49 -12.37 11.71 8.28
N ALA A 50 -13.19 12.25 7.39
CA ALA A 50 -14.24 13.18 7.76
C ALA A 50 -15.57 12.65 7.27
N PHE A 51 -16.45 12.35 8.22
CA PHE A 51 -17.84 12.08 7.92
C PHE A 51 -18.53 13.42 7.70
N ALA A 52 -18.81 13.79 6.45
CA ALA A 52 -19.55 14.99 6.15
C ALA A 52 -20.95 14.86 6.77
N ALA A 53 -21.29 15.74 7.72
CA ALA A 53 -22.60 15.74 8.39
C ALA A 53 -23.76 16.10 7.44
N GLY A 54 -23.45 16.63 6.26
CA GLY A 54 -24.31 16.59 5.07
C GLY A 54 -23.62 15.70 4.05
N GLY A 55 -24.08 14.45 3.92
CA GLY A 55 -23.45 13.48 3.02
C GLY A 55 -23.26 14.09 1.64
N MET A 56 -22.01 14.17 1.20
CA MET A 56 -21.69 14.53 -0.17
C MET A 56 -22.26 13.40 -1.02
N ARG A 57 -23.47 13.62 -1.54
CA ARG A 57 -24.11 12.71 -2.49
C ARG A 57 -23.11 12.58 -3.63
N CYS A 58 -22.97 11.38 -4.17
CA CYS A 58 -22.12 11.11 -5.32
C CYS A 58 -22.45 11.97 -6.57
N GLN A 59 -23.37 12.94 -6.50
CA GLN A 59 -23.76 13.79 -7.62
C GLN A 59 -22.73 14.88 -7.97
N ASP A 60 -21.91 15.34 -7.02
CA ASP A 60 -21.05 16.52 -7.30
C ASP A 60 -19.67 16.17 -7.86
N ALA A 61 -19.08 15.03 -7.49
CA ALA A 61 -17.81 14.56 -8.08
C ALA A 61 -17.99 13.79 -9.40
N VAL A 62 -19.18 13.25 -9.68
CA VAL A 62 -19.46 12.39 -10.86
C VAL A 62 -19.74 13.19 -12.14
N LYS A 63 -19.77 14.53 -12.10
CA LYS A 63 -19.96 15.35 -13.32
C LYS A 63 -18.77 15.38 -14.28
N LYS A 64 -17.61 14.81 -13.95
CA LYS A 64 -16.45 14.73 -14.84
C LYS A 64 -15.78 13.36 -14.81
N GLY A 65 -16.46 12.35 -15.33
CA GLY A 65 -15.87 11.03 -15.54
C GLY A 65 -16.90 9.93 -15.34
N SER A 66 -17.45 9.46 -16.46
CA SER A 66 -18.44 8.40 -16.59
C SER A 66 -18.24 7.22 -15.63
N VAL A 67 -19.03 7.19 -14.56
CA VAL A 67 -19.39 5.96 -13.84
C VAL A 67 -20.88 6.08 -13.54
N THR A 68 -21.67 5.20 -14.15
CA THR A 68 -23.11 5.07 -13.92
C THR A 68 -23.37 4.75 -12.45
N ALA A 69 -23.80 5.75 -11.68
CA ALA A 69 -24.25 5.57 -10.31
C ALA A 69 -25.66 4.95 -10.36
N GLU A 70 -25.77 3.69 -9.99
CA GLU A 70 -27.05 3.06 -9.73
C GLU A 70 -27.68 3.71 -8.49
N GLU A 71 -28.94 4.11 -8.61
CA GLU A 71 -29.71 4.77 -7.56
C GLU A 71 -29.84 3.86 -6.34
N GLY A 72 -29.14 4.21 -5.26
CA GLY A 72 -29.21 3.60 -3.95
C GLY A 72 -28.52 4.50 -2.93
N GLU A 73 -28.75 4.29 -1.62
CA GLU A 73 -28.21 5.08 -0.51
C GLU A 73 -26.67 5.00 -0.37
N GLU A 74 -25.92 5.25 -1.44
CA GLU A 74 -24.46 5.25 -1.44
C GLU A 74 -23.95 6.58 -0.91
N ARG A 75 -23.10 6.51 0.12
CA ARG A 75 -22.44 7.68 0.71
C ARG A 75 -20.98 7.66 0.34
N SER A 76 -20.42 8.83 0.06
CA SER A 76 -18.99 8.97 -0.13
C SER A 76 -18.32 9.48 1.15
N LEU A 77 -17.14 8.96 1.45
CA LEU A 77 -16.35 9.33 2.62
C LEU A 77 -14.90 9.62 2.20
N PRO A 78 -14.39 10.85 2.37
CA PRO A 78 -12.98 11.14 2.15
C PRO A 78 -12.13 10.47 3.25
N VAL A 79 -11.09 9.77 2.83
CA VAL A 79 -10.16 9.04 3.72
C VAL A 79 -8.72 9.34 3.31
N ILE A 80 -7.88 9.60 4.31
CA ILE A 80 -6.42 9.71 4.18
C ILE A 80 -5.80 8.69 5.11
N VAL A 81 -4.87 7.89 4.61
CA VAL A 81 -4.10 6.91 5.38
C VAL A 81 -2.62 7.23 5.24
N SER A 82 -1.88 7.20 6.33
CA SER A 82 -0.43 7.41 6.32
C SER A 82 0.26 6.46 7.29
N LEU A 83 1.44 5.96 6.90
CA LEU A 83 2.34 5.22 7.78
C LEU A 83 3.25 6.14 8.63
N GLY A 84 3.17 7.45 8.41
CA GLY A 84 4.02 8.46 9.04
C GLY A 84 5.30 8.73 8.25
N SER A 85 6.12 9.64 8.78
CA SER A 85 7.38 10.09 8.14
C SER A 85 8.59 9.18 8.42
N TRP A 86 8.45 8.22 9.35
CA TRP A 86 9.54 7.32 9.71
C TRP A 86 10.04 6.46 8.53
N PRO A 87 9.16 5.78 7.77
CA PRO A 87 9.56 5.06 6.55
C PRO A 87 10.42 5.89 5.60
N ASP A 88 10.05 7.16 5.39
CA ASP A 88 10.76 8.06 4.48
C ASP A 88 12.17 8.35 4.99
N ARG A 89 12.32 8.62 6.30
CA ARG A 89 13.62 8.87 6.94
C ARG A 89 14.52 7.64 6.89
N LEU A 90 13.96 6.46 7.16
CA LEU A 90 14.71 5.20 7.14
C LEU A 90 15.24 4.90 5.73
N GLN A 91 14.43 5.12 4.70
CA GLN A 91 14.87 4.95 3.30
C GLN A 91 15.96 5.96 2.93
N GLU A 92 15.82 7.23 3.33
CA GLU A 92 16.83 8.26 3.09
C GLU A 92 18.16 7.93 3.78
N GLU A 93 18.11 7.43 5.02
CA GLU A 93 19.30 6.96 5.75
C GLU A 93 19.99 5.81 5.02
N TYR A 94 19.24 4.82 4.55
CA TYR A 94 19.81 3.70 3.78
C TYR A 94 20.38 4.16 2.44
N ALA A 95 19.68 5.03 1.71
CA ALA A 95 20.17 5.59 0.46
C ALA A 95 21.48 6.37 0.65
N LEU A 96 21.59 7.19 1.70
CA LEU A 96 22.82 7.94 2.02
C LEU A 96 24.01 7.04 2.35
N ARG A 97 23.77 5.85 2.92
CA ARG A 97 24.80 4.83 3.19
C ARG A 97 25.09 3.91 2.00
N GLY A 98 24.40 4.10 0.87
CA GLY A 98 24.47 3.23 -0.30
C GLY A 98 23.82 1.86 -0.09
N MET A 99 23.04 1.67 0.97
CA MET A 99 22.31 0.45 1.31
C MET A 99 21.03 0.36 0.46
N LEU A 100 21.21 0.21 -0.85
CA LEU A 100 20.11 0.27 -1.82
C LEU A 100 19.15 -0.91 -1.68
N THR A 101 19.66 -2.09 -1.33
CA THR A 101 18.84 -3.30 -1.08
C THR A 101 17.89 -3.06 0.09
N GLU A 102 18.40 -2.57 1.22
CA GLU A 102 17.63 -2.33 2.44
C GLU A 102 16.64 -1.18 2.25
N SER A 103 17.04 -0.14 1.52
CA SER A 103 16.13 0.94 1.10
C SER A 103 14.96 0.41 0.28
N PHE A 104 15.23 -0.50 -0.67
CA PHE A 104 14.20 -1.10 -1.50
C PHE A 104 13.34 -2.10 -0.72
N MET A 105 13.93 -2.90 0.18
CA MET A 105 13.18 -3.76 1.10
C MET A 105 12.21 -2.94 1.96
N ALA A 106 12.66 -1.78 2.46
CA ALA A 106 11.81 -0.90 3.24
C ALA A 106 10.60 -0.38 2.42
N GLU A 107 10.82 -0.05 1.15
CA GLU A 107 9.76 0.36 0.21
C GLU A 107 8.71 -0.75 0.01
N CYS A 108 9.17 -1.98 -0.17
CA CYS A 108 8.34 -3.18 -0.32
C CYS A 108 7.50 -3.44 0.93
N ILE A 109 8.14 -3.50 2.10
CA ILE A 109 7.50 -3.76 3.39
C ILE A 109 6.43 -2.71 3.70
N CYS A 110 6.75 -1.43 3.48
CA CYS A 110 5.80 -0.35 3.70
C CYS A 110 4.59 -0.44 2.76
N SER A 111 4.76 -0.98 1.55
CA SER A 111 3.64 -1.18 0.63
C SER A 111 2.67 -2.25 1.15
N GLU A 112 3.19 -3.35 1.71
CA GLU A 112 2.38 -4.38 2.35
C GLU A 112 1.70 -3.89 3.63
N LEU A 113 2.41 -3.09 4.45
CA LEU A 113 1.84 -2.44 5.62
C LEU A 113 0.71 -1.47 5.24
N LEU A 114 0.85 -0.74 4.14
CA LEU A 114 -0.21 0.13 3.64
C LEU A 114 -1.43 -0.68 3.19
N LEU A 115 -1.23 -1.85 2.56
CA LEU A 115 -2.32 -2.78 2.24
C LEU A 115 -3.11 -3.19 3.49
N LYS A 116 -2.41 -3.53 4.57
CA LYS A 116 -3.03 -3.82 5.88
C LYS A 116 -3.75 -2.62 6.48
N ALA A 117 -3.21 -1.42 6.29
CA ALA A 117 -3.82 -0.19 6.80
C ALA A 117 -5.20 0.06 6.17
N TYR A 118 -5.41 -0.26 4.90
CA TYR A 118 -6.74 -0.19 4.29
C TYR A 118 -7.72 -1.21 4.88
N GLU A 119 -7.26 -2.44 5.14
CA GLU A 119 -8.10 -3.48 5.75
C GLU A 119 -8.56 -3.07 7.15
N ASP A 120 -7.64 -2.58 7.98
CA ASP A 120 -7.93 -2.09 9.34
C ASP A 120 -8.87 -0.87 9.30
N MET A 121 -8.64 0.07 8.38
CA MET A 121 -9.51 1.22 8.18
C MET A 121 -10.94 0.83 7.78
N ASN A 122 -11.08 -0.10 6.84
CA ASN A 122 -12.39 -0.59 6.42
C ASN A 122 -13.11 -1.29 7.57
N GLY A 123 -12.38 -2.06 8.38
CA GLY A 123 -12.89 -2.69 9.61
C GLY A 123 -13.43 -1.66 10.61
N LYS A 124 -12.65 -0.61 10.86
CA LYS A 124 -13.01 0.48 11.80
C LYS A 124 -14.20 1.32 11.35
N ILE A 125 -14.31 1.60 10.06
CA ILE A 125 -15.49 2.28 9.49
C ILE A 125 -16.74 1.42 9.69
N ARG A 126 -16.63 0.11 9.47
CA ARG A 126 -17.72 -0.86 9.68
C ARG A 126 -18.16 -0.94 11.13
N GLU A 127 -17.21 -1.03 12.06
CA GLU A 127 -17.51 -1.09 13.50
C GLU A 127 -18.18 0.18 14.01
N LYS A 128 -17.66 1.36 13.62
CA LYS A 128 -18.15 2.64 14.15
C LYS A 128 -19.49 3.09 13.56
N TYR A 129 -19.73 2.83 12.27
CA TYR A 129 -20.92 3.37 11.57
C TYR A 129 -21.85 2.29 11.00
N GLY A 130 -21.44 1.02 10.98
CA GLY A 130 -22.21 -0.07 10.36
C GLY A 130 -22.19 -0.05 8.82
N TRP A 131 -21.38 0.80 8.19
CA TRP A 131 -21.26 0.88 6.73
C TRP A 131 -20.08 0.08 6.22
N ARG A 132 -20.23 -0.55 5.05
CA ARG A 132 -19.15 -1.28 4.38
C ARG A 132 -18.62 -0.47 3.20
N VAL A 133 -17.31 -0.48 2.99
CA VAL A 133 -16.70 0.18 1.83
C VAL A 133 -16.95 -0.70 0.60
N LYS A 134 -17.70 -0.20 -0.38
CA LYS A 134 -17.99 -0.84 -1.68
C LYS A 134 -16.86 -0.64 -2.67
N LYS A 135 -16.30 0.58 -2.72
CA LYS A 135 -15.22 0.93 -3.65
C LYS A 135 -14.36 2.05 -3.06
N MET A 136 -13.07 2.00 -3.35
CA MET A 136 -12.12 3.08 -3.06
C MET A 136 -11.78 3.75 -4.39
N LEU A 137 -11.95 5.07 -4.46
CA LEU A 137 -11.70 5.87 -5.66
C LEU A 137 -10.49 6.75 -5.40
N PHE A 138 -9.45 6.61 -6.22
CA PHE A 138 -8.18 7.31 -6.03
C PHE A 138 -8.04 8.50 -7.00
N PRO A 139 -7.60 9.68 -6.53
CA PRO A 139 -7.20 10.79 -7.40
C PRO A 139 -6.04 10.38 -8.31
N GLY A 140 -6.16 10.68 -9.61
CA GLY A 140 -5.22 10.24 -10.65
C GLY A 140 -5.43 8.80 -11.15
N GLY A 141 -6.33 8.04 -10.51
CA GLY A 141 -6.82 6.74 -10.96
C GLY A 141 -8.22 6.85 -11.53
N GLU A 142 -9.22 6.61 -10.68
CA GLU A 142 -10.64 6.74 -11.04
C GLU A 142 -11.15 8.19 -10.98
N LEU A 143 -10.52 9.04 -10.18
CA LEU A 143 -10.89 10.45 -9.99
C LEU A 143 -9.87 11.39 -10.65
N PRO A 144 -10.29 12.59 -11.06
CA PRO A 144 -9.35 13.65 -11.45
C PRO A 144 -8.42 14.00 -10.28
N LEU A 145 -7.20 14.48 -10.59
CA LEU A 145 -6.21 14.80 -9.55
C LEU A 145 -6.68 15.94 -8.64
N GLU A 146 -7.48 16.86 -9.18
CA GLU A 146 -8.08 17.99 -8.48
C GLU A 146 -8.98 17.54 -7.30
N ALA A 147 -9.50 16.31 -7.33
CA ALA A 147 -10.26 15.73 -6.22
C ALA A 147 -9.44 15.63 -4.91
N MET A 148 -8.10 15.68 -4.99
CA MET A 148 -7.24 15.82 -3.81
C MET A 148 -7.59 17.04 -2.98
N GLU A 149 -7.87 18.19 -3.60
CA GLU A 149 -8.16 19.43 -2.87
C GLU A 149 -9.44 19.29 -2.05
N GLU A 150 -10.46 18.65 -2.62
CA GLU A 150 -11.73 18.38 -1.95
C GLU A 150 -11.58 17.41 -0.78
N ILE A 151 -10.80 16.33 -0.95
CA ILE A 151 -10.55 15.34 0.10
C ILE A 151 -9.83 15.99 1.28
N PHE A 152 -8.76 16.75 1.01
CA PHE A 152 -7.99 17.41 2.06
C PHE A 152 -8.78 18.55 2.71
N GLY A 153 -9.51 19.34 1.93
CA GLY A 153 -10.38 20.41 2.43
C GLY A 153 -11.49 19.89 3.35
N SER A 154 -12.06 18.71 3.03
CA SER A 154 -13.11 18.08 3.84
C SER A 154 -12.57 17.51 5.16
N ILE A 155 -11.34 17.00 5.17
CA ILE A 155 -10.73 16.40 6.37
C ILE A 155 -10.13 17.47 7.28
N GLY A 156 -9.56 18.54 6.71
CA GLY A 156 -8.96 19.65 7.45
C GLY A 156 -7.77 19.23 8.31
N GLN A 157 -6.92 18.33 7.79
CA GLN A 157 -5.73 17.82 8.49
C GLN A 157 -4.44 18.38 7.87
N GLU A 158 -3.40 18.57 8.69
CA GLU A 158 -2.10 19.12 8.27
C GLU A 158 -0.92 18.13 8.37
N GLU A 159 -1.15 16.91 8.86
CA GLU A 159 -0.15 15.86 9.07
C GLU A 159 0.38 15.30 7.74
N VAL A 160 -0.52 15.11 6.77
CA VAL A 160 -0.17 14.77 5.39
C VAL A 160 -0.34 16.04 4.57
N ARG A 161 0.65 16.35 3.75
CA ARG A 161 0.66 17.49 2.83
C ARG A 161 0.82 17.00 1.40
N TYR A 162 0.40 17.80 0.44
CA TYR A 162 0.72 17.58 -0.96
C TYR A 162 1.44 18.80 -1.54
N ASN A 163 2.30 18.57 -2.52
CA ASN A 163 2.97 19.65 -3.25
C ASN A 163 2.12 20.12 -4.44
N ARG A 164 2.62 21.10 -5.20
CA ARG A 164 1.97 21.63 -6.42
C ARG A 164 1.70 20.60 -7.53
N TYR A 165 2.24 19.40 -7.41
CA TYR A 165 2.07 18.28 -8.33
C TYR A 165 1.24 17.15 -7.72
N TYR A 166 0.51 17.41 -6.62
CA TYR A 166 -0.32 16.44 -5.92
C TYR A 166 0.45 15.23 -5.35
N VAL A 167 1.77 15.36 -5.15
CA VAL A 167 2.57 14.31 -4.50
C VAL A 167 2.48 14.46 -3.00
N LEU A 168 2.12 13.37 -2.32
CA LEU A 168 1.91 13.31 -0.88
C LEU A 168 3.22 13.26 -0.09
N THR A 169 3.21 13.88 1.09
CA THR A 169 4.26 13.83 2.10
C THR A 169 3.58 13.61 3.45
N PRO A 170 3.87 12.52 4.20
CA PRO A 170 4.87 11.46 3.92
C PRO A 170 4.62 10.66 2.63
N LYS A 171 5.67 10.08 2.02
CA LYS A 171 5.59 9.34 0.73
C LYS A 171 4.68 8.12 0.86
N LYS A 172 4.70 7.46 2.01
CA LYS A 172 3.81 6.34 2.36
C LYS A 172 2.46 6.81 2.89
N SER A 173 1.83 7.70 2.13
CA SER A 173 0.47 8.19 2.39
C SER A 173 -0.39 8.03 1.16
N VAL A 174 -1.69 7.92 1.38
CA VAL A 174 -2.68 7.82 0.31
C VAL A 174 -3.93 8.62 0.69
N ALA A 175 -4.58 9.16 -0.33
CA ALA A 175 -5.86 9.84 -0.20
C ALA A 175 -6.83 9.20 -1.19
N TYR A 176 -8.04 8.91 -0.73
CA TYR A 176 -9.07 8.31 -1.56
C TYR A 176 -10.47 8.64 -1.05
N GLN A 177 -11.45 8.49 -1.93
CA GLN A 177 -12.85 8.58 -1.59
C GLN A 177 -13.43 7.17 -1.49
N ALA A 178 -13.90 6.80 -0.30
CA ALA A 178 -14.56 5.53 -0.04
C ALA A 178 -16.06 5.65 -0.34
N VAL A 179 -16.55 4.86 -1.29
CA VAL A 179 -17.99 4.68 -1.53
C VAL A 179 -18.50 3.63 -0.54
N LEU A 180 -19.51 3.99 0.25
CA LEU A 180 -20.08 3.19 1.32
C LEU A 180 -21.43 2.59 0.91
N THR A 181 -21.67 1.35 1.30
CA THR A 181 -22.95 0.64 1.12
C THR A 181 -23.39 -0.02 2.42
N ARG A 182 -24.71 -0.19 2.57
CA ARG A 182 -25.34 -0.99 3.64
C ARG A 182 -25.68 -2.41 3.17
N LYS A 183 -25.67 -2.69 1.86
CA LYS A 183 -26.02 -4.00 1.32
C LYS A 183 -24.95 -5.03 1.67
N GLU A 184 -25.37 -6.20 2.10
CA GLU A 184 -24.49 -7.36 2.30
C GLU A 184 -24.13 -7.98 0.94
N GLY A 185 -22.84 -8.29 0.72
CA GLY A 185 -22.33 -8.87 -0.53
C GLY A 185 -21.63 -7.90 -1.50
N GLU A 186 -21.86 -6.58 -1.37
CA GLU A 186 -21.20 -5.55 -2.21
C GLU A 186 -19.96 -4.93 -1.54
N ALA A 187 -19.48 -5.50 -0.44
CA ALA A 187 -18.32 -4.99 0.28
C ALA A 187 -17.02 -5.29 -0.49
N CYS A 188 -16.17 -4.27 -0.64
CA CYS A 188 -14.83 -4.41 -1.15
C CYS A 188 -13.99 -5.23 -0.16
N ALA A 189 -13.48 -6.39 -0.60
CA ALA A 189 -12.53 -7.18 0.19
C ALA A 189 -11.07 -6.64 0.10
N GLY A 190 -10.81 -5.62 -0.73
CA GLY A 190 -9.51 -4.95 -0.84
C GLY A 190 -9.29 -4.29 -2.21
N ILE A 191 -8.27 -3.42 -2.30
CA ILE A 191 -7.94 -2.64 -3.52
C ILE A 191 -7.79 -3.52 -4.76
N CYS A 192 -7.26 -4.72 -4.59
CA CYS A 192 -6.94 -5.60 -5.71
C CYS A 192 -8.15 -6.33 -6.30
N VAL A 193 -9.31 -6.29 -5.63
CA VAL A 193 -10.58 -6.83 -6.16
C VAL A 193 -11.13 -5.90 -7.25
N SER A 194 -10.99 -4.59 -7.07
CA SER A 194 -11.42 -3.57 -8.04
C SER A 194 -10.36 -3.23 -9.11
N CYS A 195 -9.18 -3.87 -9.05
CA CYS A 195 -8.13 -3.66 -10.04
C CYS A 195 -8.56 -4.24 -11.41
N PRO A 196 -8.34 -3.55 -12.55
CA PRO A 196 -8.65 -4.11 -13.87
C PRO A 196 -7.71 -5.26 -14.27
N ARG A 197 -6.54 -5.35 -13.63
CA ARG A 197 -5.50 -6.34 -13.93
C ARG A 197 -5.80 -7.70 -13.28
N THR A 198 -6.26 -8.66 -14.07
CA THR A 198 -6.69 -9.99 -13.60
C THR A 198 -5.55 -10.90 -13.16
N ASP A 199 -4.33 -10.67 -13.65
CA ASP A 199 -3.09 -11.37 -13.31
C ASP A 199 -2.31 -10.74 -12.14
N CYS A 200 -2.92 -9.79 -11.42
CA CYS A 200 -2.22 -9.07 -10.34
C CYS A 200 -1.79 -10.01 -9.19
N PRO A 201 -0.51 -10.05 -8.80
CA PRO A 201 -0.03 -10.89 -7.70
C PRO A 201 -0.59 -10.49 -6.33
N ASN A 202 -1.15 -9.27 -6.21
CA ASN A 202 -1.83 -8.79 -5.00
C ASN A 202 -3.34 -9.08 -5.01
N ARG A 203 -3.89 -9.59 -6.12
CA ARG A 203 -5.28 -10.05 -6.17
C ARG A 203 -5.37 -11.32 -5.32
N ARG A 204 -5.96 -11.19 -4.13
CA ARG A 204 -6.40 -12.33 -3.32
C ARG A 204 -7.49 -13.08 -4.09
N ALA A 205 -7.08 -13.94 -5.01
CA ALA A 205 -7.90 -15.08 -5.36
C ALA A 205 -8.04 -15.90 -4.07
N GLU A 206 -9.26 -16.38 -3.78
CA GLU A 206 -9.41 -17.47 -2.82
C GLU A 206 -8.32 -18.53 -3.03
N GLU A 207 -7.93 -19.17 -1.93
CA GLU A 207 -6.70 -19.92 -1.62
C GLU A 207 -6.21 -21.02 -2.60
N GLU A 208 -6.67 -21.08 -3.84
CA GLU A 208 -6.51 -22.23 -4.72
C GLU A 208 -5.52 -22.09 -5.88
N LYS A 209 -4.74 -21.00 -5.95
CA LYS A 209 -3.72 -20.82 -7.02
C LYS A 209 -2.26 -20.82 -6.56
N TYR A 210 -1.97 -20.98 -5.27
CA TYR A 210 -0.58 -21.11 -4.81
C TYR A 210 -0.04 -22.55 -4.88
N ARG A 211 -0.93 -23.56 -4.95
CA ARG A 211 -0.51 -24.97 -5.02
C ARG A 211 -0.15 -25.49 -6.41
N ARG A 212 -0.38 -24.70 -7.48
CA ARG A 212 -0.17 -25.14 -8.86
C ARG A 212 0.49 -24.08 -9.74
N ARG A 213 1.44 -23.33 -9.19
CA ARG A 213 2.43 -22.61 -9.99
C ARG A 213 3.72 -23.41 -10.01
N GLU A 214 3.74 -24.45 -10.84
CA GLU A 214 4.93 -24.74 -11.61
C GLU A 214 5.32 -23.44 -12.34
N ALA A 215 6.61 -23.12 -12.30
CA ALA A 215 7.21 -21.85 -12.69
C ALA A 215 6.58 -21.22 -13.95
N LEU A 216 5.69 -20.24 -13.76
CA LEU A 216 5.23 -19.35 -14.84
C LEU A 216 6.10 -18.10 -14.97
N TRP A 217 7.23 -18.07 -14.27
CA TRP A 217 8.31 -17.13 -14.48
C TRP A 217 9.50 -17.98 -14.92
N PRO A 218 10.13 -17.69 -16.07
CA PRO A 218 11.35 -18.39 -16.44
C PRO A 218 12.33 -18.30 -15.26
N ASP A 219 13.08 -19.37 -15.01
CA ASP A 219 14.13 -19.34 -14.01
C ASP A 219 15.11 -18.20 -14.37
N ILE A 220 15.02 -17.10 -13.60
CA ILE A 220 15.82 -15.88 -13.80
C ILE A 220 17.13 -15.99 -12.99
N SER A 221 17.35 -17.10 -12.27
CA SER A 221 18.61 -17.38 -11.57
C SER A 221 19.70 -17.66 -12.61
N GLY A 222 20.24 -16.58 -13.20
CA GLY A 222 21.20 -16.62 -14.30
C GLY A 222 20.92 -15.63 -15.43
N MET A 223 19.78 -14.94 -15.47
CA MET A 223 19.58 -13.84 -16.41
C MET A 223 20.07 -12.53 -15.82
N ALA A 224 20.71 -11.69 -16.64
CA ALA A 224 21.11 -10.35 -16.24
C ALA A 224 19.86 -9.55 -15.81
N LEU A 225 19.82 -9.18 -14.53
CA LEU A 225 18.74 -8.34 -14.00
C LEU A 225 18.62 -7.04 -14.82
N PRO A 226 17.45 -6.40 -14.91
CA PRO A 226 17.36 -5.07 -15.52
C PRO A 226 18.29 -4.09 -14.81
N TYR A 227 18.85 -3.12 -15.54
CA TYR A 227 19.89 -2.18 -15.05
C TYR A 227 19.61 -1.57 -13.66
N GLY A 228 18.35 -1.25 -13.35
CA GLY A 228 17.96 -0.76 -12.02
C GLY A 228 18.10 -1.79 -10.90
N TYR A 229 17.66 -3.03 -11.16
CA TYR A 229 17.78 -4.15 -10.23
C TYR A 229 19.25 -4.58 -10.07
N GLN A 230 20.07 -4.49 -11.12
CA GLN A 230 21.48 -4.84 -11.02
C GLN A 230 22.19 -4.01 -9.94
N ARG A 231 21.94 -2.69 -9.88
CA ARG A 231 22.55 -1.83 -8.86
C ARG A 231 22.08 -2.12 -7.44
N ILE A 232 20.87 -2.65 -7.28
CA ILE A 232 20.29 -2.98 -5.98
C ILE A 232 20.86 -4.32 -5.50
N PHE A 233 20.82 -5.36 -6.34
CA PHE A 233 21.12 -6.73 -5.91
C PHE A 233 22.60 -7.15 -6.05
N HIS A 234 23.42 -6.50 -6.90
CA HIS A 234 24.83 -6.92 -7.09
C HIS A 234 25.75 -6.63 -5.90
N ARG A 235 25.33 -5.84 -4.89
CA ARG A 235 26.14 -5.67 -3.67
C ARG A 235 26.20 -6.94 -2.82
N ASN A 236 25.20 -7.83 -2.93
CA ASN A 236 25.18 -9.09 -2.19
C ASN A 236 26.09 -10.16 -2.80
N ALA A 237 26.29 -10.14 -4.13
CA ALA A 237 27.16 -11.10 -4.82
C ALA A 237 28.65 -10.88 -4.49
N ALA A 238 29.13 -9.64 -4.55
CA ALA A 238 30.54 -9.32 -4.27
C ALA A 238 30.92 -9.61 -2.80
N ALA A 239 30.00 -9.35 -1.86
CA ALA A 239 30.23 -9.66 -0.43
C ALA A 239 30.19 -11.16 -0.11
N GLN A 240 29.53 -11.98 -0.95
CA GLN A 240 29.54 -13.44 -0.84
C GLN A 240 30.78 -14.07 -1.48
N GLU A 241 31.31 -13.51 -2.57
CA GLU A 241 32.57 -13.94 -3.19
C GLU A 241 33.78 -13.67 -2.28
N GLU A 242 33.88 -12.48 -1.67
CA GLU A 242 34.96 -12.18 -0.70
C GLU A 242 34.94 -13.09 0.54
N ARG A 243 33.79 -13.67 0.90
CA ARG A 243 33.67 -14.64 2.01
C ARG A 243 34.00 -16.08 1.60
N ARG A 244 33.88 -16.41 0.31
CA ARG A 244 34.32 -17.70 -0.24
C ARG A 244 35.84 -17.73 -0.41
N GLU A 245 36.44 -16.65 -0.93
CA GLU A 245 37.89 -16.55 -1.13
C GLU A 245 38.70 -16.47 0.17
N LYS A 246 38.07 -16.16 1.32
CA LYS A 246 38.73 -16.16 2.64
C LYS A 246 38.63 -17.49 3.39
N ASN A 247 37.91 -18.48 2.84
CA ASN A 247 37.70 -19.79 3.45
C ASN A 247 38.28 -20.95 2.60
N GLU A 248 38.98 -20.65 1.51
CA GLU A 248 39.91 -21.56 0.79
C GLU A 248 41.36 -21.16 1.08
#